data_AF-A0A6F8SU24-F1
#
_entry.id   AF-A0A6F8SU24-F1
#
_cell.length_a   1.000
_cell.length_b   1.000
_cell.length_c   1.000
_cell.angle_alpha   90.00
_cell.angle_beta   90.00
_cell.angle_gamma   90.00
#
_symmetry.space_group_name_H-M   'P 1'
#
loop_
_entity.id
_entity.type
_entity.pdbx_description
1 polymer ?
#
loop_
_entity_poly.entity_id
_entity_poly.type
_entity_poly.pdbx_seq_one_letter_code
_entity_poly.pdbx_strand_id
1 'polypeptide(L)'
;MNRNKQIQLRAESLSESIHDGDAEGIARFGTYLNEVGDLASAVEELTATTTVADMVDAYIQSPSGEAVLFAWAKDVAEDELLGEEEDRAEMAANWRAA
;
A
#
# COMPACT_ATOMS: atom_id res chain seq x y z
N MET A 1 -3.11 21.96 3.05
CA MET A 1 -1.94 21.18 2.59
C MET A 1 -2.16 20.87 1.11
N ASN A 2 -1.14 20.90 0.24
CA ASN A 2 -1.34 20.54 -1.18
C ASN A 2 -1.49 19.02 -1.32
N ARG A 3 -2.31 18.56 -2.28
CA ARG A 3 -2.63 17.16 -2.58
C ARG A 3 -1.38 16.27 -2.63
N ASN A 4 -0.35 16.68 -3.37
CA ASN A 4 0.89 15.91 -3.48
C ASN A 4 1.57 15.67 -2.13
N LYS A 5 1.47 16.61 -1.20
CA LYS A 5 2.04 16.46 0.15
C LYS A 5 1.19 15.53 1.03
N GLN A 6 -0.13 15.49 0.84
CA GLN A 6 -1.00 14.52 1.51
C GLN A 6 -0.72 13.10 1.04
N ILE A 7 -0.64 12.90 -0.27
CA ILE A 7 -0.27 11.61 -0.88
C ILE A 7 1.09 11.14 -0.36
N GLN A 8 2.10 12.02 -0.37
CA GLN A 8 3.44 11.69 0.11
C GLN A 8 3.43 11.23 1.57
N LEU A 9 2.82 11.99 2.48
CA LEU A 9 2.76 11.65 3.90
C LEU A 9 1.97 10.36 4.15
N ARG A 10 0.92 10.12 3.36
CA ARG A 10 0.12 8.90 3.45
C ARG A 10 0.90 7.69 2.96
N ALA A 11 1.61 7.82 1.84
CA ALA A 11 2.48 6.77 1.32
C ALA A 11 3.60 6.42 2.32
N GLU A 12 4.27 7.42 2.89
CA GLU A 12 5.29 7.23 3.94
C GLU A 12 4.70 6.46 5.15
N SER A 13 3.53 6.87 5.63
CA SER A 13 2.85 6.21 6.75
C SER A 13 2.45 4.77 6.43
N LEU A 14 1.99 4.47 5.21
CA LEU A 14 1.66 3.11 4.78
C LEU A 14 2.91 2.23 4.72
N SER A 15 3.98 2.72 4.10
CA SER A 15 5.25 2.00 4.03
C SER A 15 5.82 1.73 5.43
N GLU A 16 5.82 2.73 6.31
CA GLU A 16 6.28 2.58 7.69
C GLU A 16 5.45 1.54 8.45
N SER A 17 4.12 1.52 8.28
CA SER A 17 3.27 0.52 8.94
C SER A 17 3.61 -0.92 8.53
N ILE A 18 4.00 -1.15 7.27
CA ILE A 18 4.42 -2.46 6.79
C ILE A 18 5.77 -2.86 7.39
N HIS A 19 6.72 -1.92 7.49
CA HIS A 19 7.98 -2.15 8.20
C HIS A 19 7.77 -2.46 9.69
N ASP A 20 6.76 -1.84 10.31
CA ASP A 20 6.41 -2.06 11.71
C ASP A 20 5.64 -3.38 11.95
N GLY A 21 5.32 -4.13 10.87
CA GLY A 21 4.64 -5.41 10.98
C GLY A 21 3.11 -5.32 11.00
N ASP A 22 2.52 -4.22 10.52
CA ASP A 22 1.07 -4.09 10.43
C ASP A 22 0.48 -5.16 9.50
N ALA A 23 -0.39 -6.00 10.06
CA ALA A 23 -0.90 -7.17 9.37
C ALA A 23 -1.80 -6.81 8.18
N GLU A 24 -2.54 -5.71 8.25
CA GLU A 24 -3.41 -5.26 7.16
C GLU A 24 -2.59 -4.73 5.99
N GLY A 25 -1.62 -3.86 6.27
CA GLY A 25 -0.67 -3.36 5.27
C GLY A 25 0.08 -4.50 4.58
N ILE A 26 0.61 -5.45 5.36
CA ILE A 26 1.32 -6.64 4.84
C ILE A 26 0.39 -7.46 3.94
N ALA A 27 -0.85 -7.71 4.35
CA ALA A 27 -1.79 -8.48 3.55
C ALA A 27 -2.14 -7.78 2.23
N ARG A 28 -2.37 -6.45 2.25
CA ARG A 28 -2.65 -5.65 1.06
C ARG A 28 -1.47 -5.64 0.10
N PHE A 29 -0.26 -5.36 0.60
CA PHE A 29 0.94 -5.34 -0.23
C PHE A 29 1.32 -6.74 -0.74
N GLY A 30 1.19 -7.77 0.09
CA GLY A 30 1.40 -9.15 -0.32
C GLY A 30 0.43 -9.59 -1.42
N THR A 31 -0.82 -9.11 -1.39
CA THR A 31 -1.79 -9.33 -2.49
C THR A 31 -1.31 -8.66 -3.77
N TYR A 32 -0.89 -7.39 -3.71
CA TYR A 32 -0.32 -6.69 -4.86
C TYR A 32 0.90 -7.44 -5.44
N LEU A 33 1.85 -7.85 -4.60
CA LEU A 33 3.01 -8.62 -5.05
C LEU A 33 2.63 -9.94 -5.70
N ASN A 34 1.57 -10.60 -5.23
CA ASN A 34 1.06 -11.82 -5.85
C ASN A 34 0.45 -11.53 -7.23
N GLU A 35 -0.28 -10.41 -7.37
CA GLU A 35 -0.89 -9.99 -8.64
C GLU A 35 0.16 -9.62 -9.70
N VAL A 36 1.25 -8.97 -9.29
CA VAL A 36 2.36 -8.64 -10.20
C VAL A 36 3.38 -9.77 -10.39
N GLY A 37 3.23 -10.88 -9.64
CA GLY A 37 4.06 -12.08 -9.76
C GLY A 37 5.39 -12.04 -8.98
N ASP A 38 5.54 -11.10 -8.06
CA ASP A 38 6.79 -10.82 -7.34
C ASP A 38 6.81 -11.34 -5.89
N LEU A 39 5.69 -11.84 -5.34
CA LEU A 39 5.58 -12.15 -3.91
C LEU A 39 6.68 -13.08 -3.37
N ALA A 40 7.02 -14.14 -4.09
CA ALA A 40 8.04 -15.10 -3.66
C ALA A 40 9.44 -14.81 -4.25
N SER A 41 9.62 -13.71 -4.98
CA SER A 41 10.84 -13.44 -5.77
C SER A 41 12.10 -13.27 -4.92
N ALA A 42 11.94 -12.83 -3.67
CA ALA A 42 13.05 -12.59 -2.73
C ALA A 42 13.32 -13.77 -1.79
N VAL A 43 12.56 -14.87 -1.89
CA VAL A 43 12.70 -16.04 -1.02
C VAL A 43 13.37 -17.18 -1.78
N GLU A 44 14.55 -17.63 -1.30
CA GLU A 44 15.32 -18.70 -1.94
C GLU A 44 14.66 -20.08 -1.83
N GLU A 45 13.99 -20.36 -0.70
CA GLU A 45 13.31 -21.64 -0.45
C GLU A 45 11.96 -21.41 0.25
N LEU A 46 10.87 -21.84 -0.40
CA LEU A 46 9.55 -21.84 0.19
C LEU A 46 9.36 -23.09 1.05
N THR A 47 9.26 -22.89 2.35
CA THR A 47 8.94 -23.95 3.31
C THR A 47 7.44 -23.96 3.62
N ALA A 48 6.93 -25.06 4.17
CA ALA A 48 5.52 -25.15 4.59
C ALA A 48 5.15 -24.15 5.72
N THR A 49 6.16 -23.55 6.37
CA THR A 49 5.99 -22.56 7.43
C THR A 49 6.21 -21.11 6.95
N THR A 50 6.64 -20.91 5.71
CA THR A 50 6.86 -19.57 5.14
C THR A 50 5.52 -18.85 4.97
N THR A 51 5.38 -17.70 5.64
CA THR A 51 4.17 -16.89 5.60
C THR A 51 4.28 -15.76 4.57
N VAL A 52 3.15 -15.11 4.27
CA VAL A 52 3.12 -13.88 3.45
C VAL A 52 3.92 -12.77 4.11
N ALA A 53 3.90 -12.67 5.44
CA ALA A 53 4.70 -11.69 6.17
C ALA A 53 6.20 -11.90 5.95
N ASP A 54 6.67 -13.16 6.00
CA ASP A 54 8.08 -13.49 5.74
C ASP A 54 8.48 -13.15 4.30
N MET A 55 7.59 -13.42 3.33
CA MET A 55 7.82 -13.10 1.91
C MET A 55 7.89 -11.59 1.66
N VAL A 56 6.96 -10.84 2.24
CA VAL A 56 6.94 -9.38 2.16
C VAL A 56 8.18 -8.78 2.83
N ASP A 57 8.53 -9.24 4.04
CA ASP A 57 9.73 -8.78 4.76
C ASP A 57 10.99 -9.02 3.94
N ALA A 58 11.17 -10.23 3.40
CA ALA A 58 12.30 -10.54 2.52
C ALA A 58 12.35 -9.64 1.27
N TYR A 59 11.20 -9.34 0.67
CA TYR A 59 11.12 -8.48 -0.51
C TYR A 59 11.57 -7.04 -0.23
N ILE A 60 11.06 -6.45 0.86
CA ILE A 60 11.31 -5.04 1.21
C ILE A 60 12.67 -4.79 1.85
N GLN A 61 13.44 -5.84 2.19
CA GLN A 61 14.84 -5.68 2.63
C GLN A 61 15.79 -5.23 1.50
N SER A 62 15.36 -5.30 0.24
CA SER A 62 16.15 -4.85 -0.90
C SER A 62 15.81 -3.39 -1.29
N PRO A 63 16.77 -2.58 -1.77
CA PRO A 63 16.48 -1.23 -2.24
C PRO A 63 15.46 -1.17 -3.38
N SER A 64 15.42 -2.22 -4.22
CA SER A 64 14.38 -2.37 -5.26
C SER A 64 13.00 -2.63 -4.65
N GLY A 65 12.92 -3.49 -3.63
CA GLY A 65 11.67 -3.78 -2.94
C GLY A 65 11.13 -2.59 -2.17
N GLU A 66 12.00 -1.82 -1.50
CA GLU A 66 11.62 -0.55 -0.85
C GLU A 66 11.05 0.45 -1.87
N ALA A 67 11.67 0.56 -3.05
CA ALA A 67 11.18 1.44 -4.11
C ALA A 67 9.79 1.00 -4.62
N VAL A 68 9.56 -0.30 -4.77
CA VAL A 68 8.26 -0.86 -5.18
C VAL A 68 7.21 -0.66 -4.08
N LEU A 69 7.55 -0.91 -2.82
CA LEU A 69 6.68 -0.65 -1.68
C LEU A 69 6.23 0.81 -1.67
N PHE A 70 7.18 1.74 -1.81
CA PHE A 70 6.86 3.16 -1.80
C PHE A 70 6.00 3.58 -3.01
N ALA A 71 6.28 3.05 -4.20
CA ALA A 71 5.47 3.31 -5.40
C ALA A 71 4.03 2.80 -5.22
N TRP A 72 3.86 1.56 -4.75
CA TRP A 72 2.56 0.99 -4.44
C TRP A 72 1.81 1.79 -3.37
N ALA A 73 2.49 2.18 -2.29
CA ALA A 73 1.88 2.96 -1.21
C ALA A 73 1.41 4.33 -1.69
N LYS A 74 2.11 4.90 -2.67
CA LYS A 74 1.71 6.14 -3.32
C LYS A 74 0.46 5.97 -4.18
N ASP A 75 0.38 4.91 -4.97
CA ASP A 75 -0.81 4.62 -5.79
C ASP A 75 -2.04 4.41 -4.89
N VAL A 76 -1.89 3.66 -3.79
CA VAL A 76 -2.95 3.50 -2.78
C VAL A 76 -3.37 4.84 -2.18
N ALA A 77 -2.41 5.69 -1.80
CA ALA A 77 -2.71 7.00 -1.23
C ALA A 77 -3.42 7.93 -2.23
N GLU A 78 -3.11 7.81 -3.53
CA GLU A 78 -3.79 8.54 -4.59
C GLU A 78 -5.25 8.10 -4.75
N ASP A 79 -5.49 6.78 -4.74
CA ASP A 79 -6.84 6.20 -4.84
C ASP A 79 -7.71 6.54 -3.62
N GLU A 80 -7.15 6.44 -2.40
CA GLU A 80 -7.86 6.81 -1.17
C GLU A 80 -8.31 8.28 -1.21
N LEU A 81 -7.42 9.18 -1.63
CA LEU A 81 -7.75 10.61 -1.70
C LEU A 81 -8.78 10.92 -2.78
N LEU A 82 -8.72 10.24 -3.94
CA LEU A 82 -9.71 10.40 -5.00
C LEU A 82 -11.11 9.96 -4.53
N GLY A 83 -11.21 8.82 -3.86
CA GLY A 83 -12.48 8.35 -3.29
C GLY A 83 -13.07 9.33 -2.28
N GLU A 84 -12.25 9.90 -1.38
CA GLU A 84 -12.69 10.92 -0.43
C GLU A 84 -13.18 12.22 -1.10
N GLU A 85 -12.58 12.59 -2.23
CA GLU A 85 -12.99 13.76 -3.02
C GLU A 85 -14.34 13.51 -3.71
N GLU A 86 -14.55 12.32 -4.25
CA GLU A 86 -15.82 11.89 -4.87
C GLU A 86 -16.96 11.85 -3.86
N ASP A 87 -16.77 11.17 -2.72
CA ASP A 87 -17.76 11.09 -1.64
C ASP A 87 -18.18 12.48 -1.14
N ARG A 88 -17.22 13.39 -1.01
CA ARG A 88 -17.50 14.77 -0.58
C ARG A 88 -18.27 15.56 -1.62
N ALA A 89 -17.99 15.35 -2.90
CA ALA A 89 -18.71 15.98 -4.00
C ALA A 89 -20.17 15.48 -4.03
N GLU A 90 -20.40 14.19 -3.83
CA GLU A 90 -21.73 13.59 -3.76
C GLU A 90 -22.54 14.12 -2.56
N MET A 91 -21.95 14.16 -1.37
CA MET A 91 -22.60 14.73 -0.18
C MET A 91 -22.98 16.21 -0.38
N ALA A 92 -22.09 17.00 -0.99
CA ALA A 92 -22.35 18.40 -1.28
C ALA A 92 -23.45 18.59 -2.34
N ALA A 93 -23.50 17.73 -3.36
CA ALA A 93 -24.56 17.74 -4.36
C ALA A 93 -25.91 17.36 -3.75
N ASN A 94 -25.96 16.32 -2.92
CA ASN A 94 -27.17 15.86 -2.25
C ASN A 94 -27.71 16.91 -1.27
N TRP A 95 -26.83 17.57 -0.50
CA TRP A 95 -27.23 18.68 0.39
C TRP A 95 -27.79 19.89 -0.37
N ARG A 96 -27.24 20.21 -1.55
CA ARG A 96 -27.73 21.34 -2.38
C ARG A 96 -29.04 21.02 -3.11
N ALA A 97 -29.39 19.74 -3.25
CA ALA A 97 -30.62 19.29 -3.90
C ALA A 97 -31.80 19.10 -2.93
N ALA A 98 -31.56 19.18 -1.61
CA ALA A 98 -32.55 19.11 -0.54
C ALA A 98 -33.01 20.50 -0.07
#